data_AF-A0A178VHG0-F1
#
_entry.id   AF-A0A178VHG0-F1
#
_cell.length_a   1.000
_cell.length_b   1.000
_cell.length_c   1.000
_cell.angle_alpha   90.00
_cell.angle_beta   90.00
_cell.angle_gamma   90.00
#
_symmetry.space_group_name_H-M   'P 1'
#
loop_
_entity.id
_entity.type
_entity.pdbx_description
1 polymer ?
#
loop_
_entity_poly.entity_id
_entity_poly.type
_entity_poly.pdbx_seq_one_letter_code
_entity_poly.pdbx_strand_id
1 'polypeptide(L)'
;MATSLSVSRFMSSSATVISVAKPLLSPTVSFTAPLSFTRSLAPNLSLKFRNRRTNSASATTRSFATTPVTASISVGDKLPDSTLSYLDPSTGDVKTVTVSSLTAGKKTILFAVPGAFTPTCSQKHVPGFVSKAGELRSKGIDVIACISVNDAFVMEAWRKDLGINDEVMLLSDGNGEFTGKLGVELDLRDKPVGLGVRSRRYAILADDGVVKVLNLEEGGAFTNSSAEDMLKAL
;
A
#
# COMPACT_ATOMS: atom_id res chain seq x y z
N MET A 1 -0.73 11.76 65.45
CA MET A 1 -1.72 11.02 64.64
C MET A 1 -1.08 10.71 63.29
N ALA A 2 -1.06 9.42 62.91
CA ALA A 2 -1.03 8.82 61.55
C ALA A 2 -0.07 9.41 60.48
N THR A 3 0.68 8.69 59.63
CA THR A 3 0.91 7.27 59.25
C THR A 3 2.04 7.35 58.19
N SER A 4 3.24 6.82 58.39
CA SER A 4 3.74 5.52 57.90
C SER A 4 3.23 5.06 56.52
N LEU A 5 4.11 4.98 55.51
CA LEU A 5 4.73 3.73 55.07
C LEU A 5 5.63 3.93 53.83
N SER A 6 6.89 3.53 54.00
CA SER A 6 7.95 3.53 52.99
C SER A 6 7.83 2.33 52.06
N VAL A 7 8.12 2.60 50.79
CA VAL A 7 8.43 1.65 49.72
C VAL A 7 9.62 0.78 50.10
N SER A 8 9.54 -0.53 49.83
CA SER A 8 10.58 -1.37 49.22
C SER A 8 10.52 -2.83 49.70
N ARG A 9 10.31 -3.75 48.76
CA ARG A 9 10.99 -5.05 48.58
C ARG A 9 10.15 -5.93 47.67
N PHE A 10 10.65 -6.21 46.47
CA PHE A 10 10.34 -7.46 45.79
C PHE A 10 11.66 -8.09 45.36
N MET A 11 11.96 -9.22 46.00
CA MET A 11 13.06 -10.10 45.67
C MET A 11 12.59 -11.14 44.65
N SER A 12 13.43 -11.34 43.63
CA SER A 12 13.97 -12.63 43.17
C SER A 12 13.16 -13.92 43.40
N SER A 13 12.82 -14.59 42.30
CA SER A 13 13.02 -16.04 42.06
C SER A 13 12.44 -16.39 40.69
N SER A 14 13.25 -16.75 39.71
CA SER A 14 13.82 -18.08 39.43
C SER A 14 12.99 -18.85 38.41
N ALA A 15 13.73 -19.32 37.41
CA ALA A 15 13.29 -20.08 36.26
C ALA A 15 12.56 -21.37 36.63
N THR A 16 11.64 -21.80 35.78
CA THR A 16 11.34 -23.22 35.60
C THR A 16 11.05 -23.48 34.12
N VAL A 17 11.97 -24.23 33.53
CA VAL A 17 11.89 -24.87 32.22
C VAL A 17 10.81 -25.94 32.27
N ILE A 18 9.84 -25.88 31.38
CA ILE A 18 8.95 -27.02 31.10
C ILE A 18 9.08 -27.37 29.62
N SER A 19 9.92 -28.36 29.38
CA SER A 19 9.99 -29.17 28.17
C SER A 19 8.80 -30.12 28.15
N VAL A 20 7.96 -30.06 27.12
CA VAL A 20 7.05 -31.16 26.75
C VAL A 20 7.14 -31.38 25.26
N ALA A 21 7.83 -32.47 24.90
CA ALA A 21 7.84 -33.08 23.58
C ALA A 21 6.59 -33.94 23.36
N LYS A 22 6.08 -34.00 22.12
CA LYS A 22 5.34 -35.11 21.48
C LYS A 22 4.70 -34.64 20.15
N PRO A 23 4.33 -35.53 19.21
CA PRO A 23 5.22 -36.41 18.44
C PRO A 23 5.03 -36.24 16.92
N LEU A 24 6.01 -36.72 16.14
CA LEU A 24 5.86 -37.04 14.72
C LEU A 24 4.72 -38.05 14.52
N LEU A 25 3.88 -37.86 13.49
CA LEU A 25 3.33 -38.98 12.70
C LEU A 25 2.81 -38.49 11.34
N SER A 26 3.54 -38.82 10.28
CA SER A 26 3.13 -38.77 8.88
C SER A 26 2.30 -40.00 8.51
N PRO A 27 1.29 -39.91 7.63
CA PRO A 27 0.81 -41.06 6.89
C PRO A 27 1.32 -40.99 5.44
N THR A 28 2.27 -41.86 5.13
CA THR A 28 2.57 -42.32 3.77
C THR A 28 1.40 -43.17 3.30
N VAL A 29 0.76 -42.80 2.18
CA VAL A 29 -0.20 -43.68 1.52
C VAL A 29 0.37 -44.02 0.13
N SER A 30 0.90 -45.23 0.03
CA SER A 30 1.28 -45.85 -1.24
C SER A 30 0.09 -46.65 -1.76
N PHE A 31 -0.36 -46.34 -2.97
CA PHE A 31 -1.22 -47.24 -3.75
C PHE A 31 -0.56 -47.49 -5.10
N THR A 32 0.15 -48.61 -5.18
CA THR A 32 0.45 -49.32 -6.42
C THR A 32 -0.71 -50.25 -6.73
N ALA A 33 -1.15 -50.31 -8.00
CA ALA A 33 -1.21 -51.52 -8.87
C ALA A 33 -2.08 -51.21 -10.13
N PRO A 34 -2.05 -52.03 -11.21
CA PRO A 34 -1.96 -51.56 -12.58
C PRO A 34 -3.20 -51.92 -13.42
N LEU A 35 -3.17 -51.61 -14.72
CA LEU A 35 -3.63 -52.43 -15.87
C LEU A 35 -4.17 -51.55 -17.01
N SER A 36 -3.29 -51.38 -18.00
CA SER A 36 -3.53 -51.65 -19.42
C SER A 36 -4.96 -51.48 -19.93
N PHE A 37 -5.27 -50.30 -20.48
CA PHE A 37 -6.41 -50.14 -21.38
C PHE A 37 -5.95 -50.21 -22.84
N THR A 38 -6.58 -51.13 -23.56
CA THR A 38 -6.30 -51.51 -24.93
C THR A 38 -6.66 -50.41 -25.92
N ARG A 39 -5.81 -50.31 -26.94
CA ARG A 39 -5.89 -49.38 -28.07
C ARG A 39 -7.06 -49.79 -28.98
N SER A 40 -8.15 -49.01 -28.96
CA SER A 40 -9.24 -49.16 -29.94
C SER A 40 -9.03 -48.21 -31.11
N LEU A 41 -8.84 -48.79 -32.29
CA LEU A 41 -8.79 -48.11 -33.59
C LEU A 41 -10.21 -47.77 -34.03
N ALA A 42 -10.54 -46.48 -34.08
CA ALA A 42 -11.73 -45.99 -34.78
C ALA A 42 -11.33 -45.42 -36.16
N PRO A 43 -12.17 -45.60 -37.21
CA PRO A 43 -11.82 -45.31 -38.59
C PRO A 43 -11.92 -43.82 -38.95
N ASN A 44 -11.11 -43.43 -39.93
CA ASN A 44 -11.08 -42.13 -40.57
C ASN A 44 -12.44 -41.72 -41.15
N LEU A 45 -13.07 -40.69 -40.57
CA LEU A 45 -14.14 -39.93 -41.22
C LEU A 45 -13.54 -38.61 -41.74
N SER A 46 -13.27 -38.58 -43.05
CA SER A 46 -12.79 -37.38 -43.74
C SER A 46 -13.95 -36.39 -43.91
N LEU A 47 -14.04 -35.40 -43.03
CA LEU A 47 -14.94 -34.26 -43.16
C LEU A 47 -14.31 -33.21 -44.08
N LYS A 48 -14.86 -33.08 -45.30
CA LYS A 48 -14.51 -32.02 -46.24
C LYS A 48 -14.96 -30.67 -45.68
N PHE A 49 -14.02 -29.92 -45.12
CA PHE A 49 -14.24 -28.53 -44.74
C PHE A 49 -14.37 -27.65 -46.00
N ARG A 50 -15.57 -27.10 -46.18
CA ARG A 50 -15.90 -26.12 -47.20
C ARG A 50 -15.21 -24.80 -46.87
N ASN A 51 -14.29 -24.40 -47.74
CA ASN A 51 -13.52 -23.16 -47.62
C ASN A 51 -14.46 -21.94 -47.74
N ARG A 52 -14.84 -21.35 -46.60
CA ARG A 52 -15.60 -20.09 -46.55
C ARG A 52 -14.59 -18.96 -46.41
N ARG A 53 -14.31 -18.25 -47.52
CA ARG A 53 -13.59 -16.97 -47.49
C ARG A 53 -14.36 -16.01 -46.58
N THR A 54 -13.81 -15.70 -45.42
CA THR A 54 -14.24 -14.58 -44.59
C THR A 54 -13.21 -13.47 -44.74
N ASN A 55 -13.71 -12.28 -45.05
CA ASN A 55 -12.93 -11.08 -45.31
C ASN A 55 -11.94 -10.78 -44.17
N SER A 56 -10.72 -10.41 -44.57
CA SER A 56 -9.72 -9.79 -43.70
C SER A 56 -10.32 -8.53 -43.07
N ALA A 57 -10.75 -8.64 -41.82
CA ALA A 57 -11.00 -7.48 -40.99
C ALA A 57 -9.63 -6.98 -40.53
N SER A 58 -9.20 -5.86 -41.10
CA SER A 58 -8.06 -5.07 -40.63
C SER A 58 -8.26 -4.77 -39.15
N ALA A 59 -7.57 -5.49 -38.28
CA ALA A 59 -7.50 -5.19 -36.86
C ALA A 59 -6.70 -3.90 -36.71
N THR A 60 -7.39 -2.77 -36.73
CA THR A 60 -6.85 -1.46 -36.35
C THR A 60 -6.38 -1.59 -34.90
N THR A 61 -5.07 -1.77 -34.73
CA THR A 61 -4.38 -1.64 -33.45
C THR A 61 -4.67 -0.23 -32.94
N ARG A 62 -5.63 -0.10 -32.02
CA ARG A 62 -5.83 1.14 -31.27
C ARG A 62 -4.57 1.33 -30.42
N SER A 63 -3.67 2.19 -30.90
CA SER A 63 -2.62 2.76 -30.06
C SER A 63 -3.32 3.54 -28.96
N PHE A 64 -3.26 3.04 -27.73
CA PHE A 64 -3.61 3.84 -26.57
C PHE A 64 -2.58 4.98 -26.50
N ALA A 65 -3.00 6.17 -26.91
CA ALA A 65 -2.22 7.37 -26.63
C ALA A 65 -2.17 7.52 -25.10
N THR A 66 -0.96 7.51 -24.53
CA THR A 66 -0.73 7.88 -23.14
C THR A 66 -1.10 9.35 -23.02
N THR A 67 -2.32 9.64 -22.57
CA THR A 67 -2.70 11.01 -22.20
C THR A 67 -1.77 11.44 -21.06
N PRO A 68 -1.07 12.58 -21.16
CA PRO A 68 -0.22 13.05 -20.09
C PRO A 68 -1.03 13.21 -18.81
N VAL A 69 -0.45 12.74 -17.69
CA VAL A 69 -1.11 12.78 -16.39
C VAL A 69 -1.15 14.22 -15.88
N THR A 70 -2.35 14.79 -15.76
CA THR A 70 -2.55 16.12 -15.17
C THR A 70 -3.25 15.99 -13.83
N ALA A 71 -2.56 16.31 -12.74
CA ALA A 71 -3.20 16.58 -11.45
C ALA A 71 -3.91 17.93 -11.49
N SER A 72 -4.97 18.11 -10.70
CA SER A 72 -5.61 19.42 -10.53
C SER A 72 -4.81 20.36 -9.64
N ILE A 73 -3.96 19.80 -8.77
CA ILE A 73 -3.10 20.52 -7.84
C ILE A 73 -1.74 20.88 -8.47
N SER A 74 -1.19 22.04 -8.13
CA SER A 74 0.14 22.51 -8.54
C SER A 74 1.00 22.99 -7.37
N VAL A 75 2.29 23.15 -7.61
CA VAL A 75 3.18 23.84 -6.65
C VAL A 75 2.70 25.28 -6.45
N GLY A 76 2.62 25.71 -5.19
CA GLY A 76 2.07 27.00 -4.78
C GLY A 76 0.62 26.95 -4.33
N ASP A 77 -0.12 25.90 -4.68
CA ASP A 77 -1.52 25.75 -4.26
C ASP A 77 -1.62 25.29 -2.80
N LYS A 78 -2.74 25.64 -2.16
CA LYS A 78 -3.09 25.06 -0.86
C LYS A 78 -3.71 23.68 -1.06
N LEU A 79 -3.30 22.71 -0.26
CA LEU A 79 -3.88 21.38 -0.27
C LEU A 79 -5.40 21.46 0.00
N PRO A 80 -6.22 20.73 -0.77
CA PRO A 80 -7.64 20.67 -0.53
C PRO A 80 -7.90 19.97 0.80
N ASP A 81 -8.84 20.49 1.58
CA ASP A 81 -9.17 19.84 2.85
C ASP A 81 -10.01 18.59 2.61
N SER A 82 -9.73 17.54 3.38
CA SER A 82 -10.44 16.27 3.38
C SER A 82 -10.17 15.55 4.69
N THR A 83 -11.06 14.64 5.06
CA THR A 83 -10.95 13.85 6.28
C THR A 83 -10.36 12.48 5.95
N LEU A 84 -9.21 12.19 6.55
CA LEU A 84 -8.54 10.89 6.48
C LEU A 84 -8.76 10.13 7.78
N SER A 85 -8.75 8.81 7.72
CA SER A 85 -9.00 7.94 8.88
C SER A 85 -7.77 7.09 9.21
N TYR A 86 -7.62 6.70 10.48
CA TYR A 86 -6.62 5.73 10.93
C TYR A 86 -7.14 5.00 12.17
N LEU A 87 -6.57 3.84 12.50
CA LEU A 87 -6.86 3.18 13.78
C LEU A 87 -5.87 3.67 14.83
N ASP A 88 -6.36 4.02 16.01
CA ASP A 88 -5.49 4.26 17.15
C ASP A 88 -4.83 2.94 17.56
N PRO A 89 -3.49 2.83 17.55
CA PRO A 89 -2.81 1.60 17.94
C PRO A 89 -3.08 1.18 19.39
N SER A 90 -3.47 2.11 20.25
CA SER A 90 -3.67 1.91 21.69
C SER A 90 -5.09 1.43 22.01
N THR A 91 -6.10 1.95 21.30
CA THR A 91 -7.51 1.64 21.59
C THR A 91 -8.16 0.75 20.53
N GLY A 92 -7.62 0.74 19.30
CA GLY A 92 -8.23 0.08 18.15
C GLY A 92 -9.39 0.85 17.52
N ASP A 93 -9.72 2.04 18.04
CA ASP A 93 -10.81 2.85 17.52
C ASP A 93 -10.42 3.54 16.22
N VAL A 94 -11.39 3.69 15.31
CA VAL A 94 -11.22 4.53 14.12
C VAL A 94 -11.20 5.99 14.55
N LYS A 95 -10.08 6.66 14.32
CA LYS A 95 -9.90 8.11 14.46
C LYS A 95 -9.84 8.77 13.10
N THR A 96 -10.08 10.07 13.09
CA THR A 96 -10.03 10.90 11.89
C THR A 96 -9.08 12.08 12.09
N VAL A 97 -8.53 12.57 10.99
CA VAL A 97 -7.70 13.77 10.93
C VAL A 97 -7.99 14.49 9.63
N THR A 98 -8.09 15.82 9.67
CA THR A 98 -8.23 16.62 8.44
C THR A 98 -6.86 16.95 7.87
N VAL A 99 -6.76 17.08 6.55
CA VAL A 99 -5.51 17.50 5.89
C VAL A 99 -5.06 18.88 6.40
N SER A 100 -6.01 19.79 6.64
CA SER A 100 -5.75 21.10 7.25
C SER A 100 -5.08 20.99 8.63
N SER A 101 -5.63 20.19 9.55
CA SER A 101 -5.06 20.01 10.90
C SER A 101 -3.72 19.26 10.89
N LEU A 102 -3.53 18.37 9.90
CA LEU A 102 -2.28 17.63 9.72
C LEU A 102 -1.13 18.53 9.24
N THR A 103 -1.42 19.59 8.51
CA THR A 103 -0.43 20.43 7.80
C THR A 103 -0.29 21.86 8.32
N ALA A 104 -1.26 22.36 9.08
CA ALA A 104 -1.23 23.73 9.63
C ALA A 104 0.01 23.96 10.51
N GLY A 105 0.78 25.00 10.17
CA GLY A 105 2.00 25.41 10.87
C GLY A 105 3.13 24.38 10.86
N LYS A 106 3.10 23.39 9.96
CA LYS A 106 4.04 22.28 9.90
C LYS A 106 4.62 22.10 8.50
N LYS A 107 5.84 21.57 8.44
CA LYS A 107 6.39 20.97 7.23
C LYS A 107 6.01 19.50 7.19
N THR A 108 5.22 19.13 6.20
CA THR A 108 4.61 17.81 6.11
C THR A 108 4.95 17.17 4.77
N ILE A 109 5.38 15.91 4.79
CA ILE A 109 5.45 15.06 3.62
C ILE A 109 4.20 14.19 3.57
N LEU A 110 3.40 14.36 2.53
CA LEU A 110 2.28 13.49 2.19
C LEU A 110 2.67 12.69 0.95
N PHE A 111 2.81 11.37 1.08
CA PHE A 111 3.03 10.50 -0.07
C PHE A 111 1.89 9.50 -0.18
N ALA A 112 1.54 9.12 -1.41
CA ALA A 112 0.47 8.18 -1.66
C ALA A 112 0.94 6.97 -2.46
N VAL A 113 0.22 5.88 -2.27
CA VAL A 113 0.44 4.60 -2.95
C VAL A 113 -0.86 4.08 -3.56
N PRO A 114 -0.79 3.27 -4.64
CA PRO A 114 -1.99 2.64 -5.21
C PRO A 114 -2.69 1.62 -4.30
N GLY A 115 -1.98 1.04 -3.32
CA GLY A 115 -2.61 0.09 -2.43
C GLY A 115 -1.67 -0.51 -1.40
N ALA A 116 -2.21 -0.72 -0.19
CA ALA A 116 -1.61 -1.55 0.84
C ALA A 116 -1.32 -2.97 0.31
N PHE A 117 -0.27 -3.60 0.85
CA PHE A 117 0.19 -4.95 0.49
C PHE A 117 0.64 -5.16 -0.98
N THR A 118 0.69 -4.11 -1.81
CA THR A 118 1.18 -4.23 -3.19
C THR A 118 2.73 -4.18 -3.26
N PRO A 119 3.38 -4.89 -4.20
CA PRO A 119 4.82 -5.16 -4.12
C PRO A 119 5.72 -3.92 -3.99
N THR A 120 5.63 -2.95 -4.92
CA THR A 120 6.48 -1.75 -4.88
C THR A 120 6.21 -0.89 -3.64
N CYS A 121 4.96 -0.87 -3.17
CA CYS A 121 4.55 -0.06 -2.02
C CYS A 121 5.11 -0.64 -0.73
N SER A 122 4.99 -1.95 -0.54
CA SER A 122 5.44 -2.67 0.66
C SER A 122 6.95 -2.92 0.70
N GLN A 123 7.62 -3.01 -0.45
CA GLN A 123 9.05 -3.39 -0.49
C GLN A 123 9.98 -2.19 -0.68
N LYS A 124 9.47 -1.06 -1.19
CA LYS A 124 10.31 0.09 -1.56
C LYS A 124 9.78 1.41 -1.02
N HIS A 125 8.56 1.79 -1.41
CA HIS A 125 8.09 3.16 -1.18
C HIS A 125 7.92 3.48 0.30
N VAL A 126 7.09 2.73 1.04
CA VAL A 126 6.88 2.97 2.47
C VAL A 126 8.14 2.68 3.29
N PRO A 127 8.85 1.54 3.12
CA PRO A 127 10.08 1.28 3.87
C PRO A 127 11.17 2.33 3.65
N GLY A 128 11.26 2.92 2.45
CA GLY A 128 12.18 4.03 2.17
C GLY A 128 11.93 5.21 3.10
N PHE A 129 10.68 5.67 3.18
CA PHE A 129 10.30 6.76 4.10
C PHE A 129 10.51 6.40 5.57
N VAL A 130 10.23 5.17 5.98
CA VAL A 130 10.50 4.70 7.35
C VAL A 130 11.99 4.77 7.67
N SER A 131 12.84 4.23 6.80
CA SER A 131 14.30 4.22 7.00
C SER A 131 14.91 5.63 7.02
N LYS A 132 14.30 6.58 6.32
CA LYS A 132 14.75 7.97 6.20
C LYS A 132 14.04 8.94 7.13
N ALA A 133 13.08 8.48 7.94
CA ALA A 133 12.25 9.35 8.76
C ALA A 133 13.09 10.21 9.73
N GLY A 134 14.12 9.64 10.35
CA GLY A 134 15.02 10.39 11.24
C GLY A 134 15.79 11.51 10.51
N GLU A 135 16.25 11.25 9.28
CA GLU A 135 16.98 12.22 8.45
C GLU A 135 16.04 13.33 7.93
N LEU A 136 14.83 12.95 7.51
CA LEU A 136 13.80 13.91 7.10
C LEU A 136 13.40 14.82 8.28
N ARG A 137 13.21 14.25 9.48
CA ARG A 137 12.90 15.00 10.69
C ARG A 137 14.04 15.92 11.12
N SER A 138 15.30 15.50 10.99
CA SER A 138 16.46 16.36 11.30
C SER A 138 16.60 17.54 10.34
N LYS A 139 16.05 17.44 9.11
CA LYS A 139 15.89 18.54 8.16
C LYS A 139 14.64 19.42 8.40
N GLY A 140 13.90 19.19 9.48
CA GLY A 140 12.74 20.00 9.88
C GLY A 140 11.42 19.55 9.28
N ILE A 141 11.27 18.29 8.86
CA ILE A 141 9.96 17.70 8.57
C ILE A 141 9.29 17.28 9.89
N ASP A 142 8.11 17.82 10.16
CA ASP A 142 7.34 17.51 11.36
C ASP A 142 6.53 16.23 11.22
N VAL A 143 5.94 16.02 10.04
CA VAL A 143 5.00 14.93 9.75
C VAL A 143 5.36 14.22 8.45
N ILE A 144 5.35 12.89 8.50
CA ILE A 144 5.47 12.02 7.32
C ILE A 144 4.24 11.09 7.33
N ALA A 145 3.43 11.15 6.28
CA ALA A 145 2.22 10.35 6.19
C ALA A 145 2.08 9.67 4.82
N CYS A 146 1.75 8.38 4.85
CA CYS A 146 1.38 7.55 3.72
C CYS A 146 -0.15 7.56 3.57
N ILE A 147 -0.67 7.86 2.39
CA ILE A 147 -2.09 7.84 2.07
C ILE A 147 -2.38 6.71 1.07
N SER A 148 -3.49 6.00 1.24
CA SER A 148 -3.98 5.02 0.25
C SER A 148 -5.50 4.97 0.22
N VAL A 149 -6.06 4.62 -0.94
CA VAL A 149 -7.47 4.27 -1.11
C VAL A 149 -7.71 2.84 -0.62
N ASN A 150 -7.53 2.66 0.67
CA ASN A 150 -7.82 1.48 1.46
C ASN A 150 -8.51 1.93 2.74
N ASP A 151 -9.36 1.10 3.33
CA ASP A 151 -9.97 1.39 4.64
C ASP A 151 -8.92 1.38 5.77
N ALA A 152 -9.28 2.00 6.91
CA ALA A 152 -8.37 2.17 8.03
C ALA A 152 -7.92 0.84 8.66
N PHE A 153 -8.74 -0.22 8.61
CA PHE A 153 -8.40 -1.52 9.17
C PHE A 153 -7.29 -2.18 8.36
N VAL A 154 -7.40 -2.14 7.03
CA VAL A 154 -6.34 -2.60 6.12
C VAL A 154 -5.06 -1.79 6.32
N MET A 155 -5.16 -0.46 6.44
CA MET A 155 -3.99 0.40 6.64
C MET A 155 -3.26 0.08 7.96
N GLU A 156 -3.99 -0.21 9.04
CA GLU A 156 -3.39 -0.60 10.32
C GLU A 156 -2.76 -1.99 10.30
N ALA A 157 -3.42 -2.97 9.68
CA ALA A 157 -2.85 -4.30 9.49
C ALA A 157 -1.54 -4.23 8.68
N TRP A 158 -1.52 -3.39 7.64
CA TRP A 158 -0.34 -3.16 6.81
C TRP A 158 0.77 -2.43 7.57
N ARG A 159 0.44 -1.45 8.42
CA ARG A 159 1.41 -0.78 9.31
C ARG A 159 2.12 -1.78 10.20
N LYS A 160 1.36 -2.70 10.82
CA LYS A 160 1.89 -3.77 11.69
C LYS A 160 2.77 -4.74 10.91
N ASP A 161 2.34 -5.16 9.72
CA ASP A 161 3.10 -6.06 8.85
C ASP A 161 4.46 -5.47 8.45
N LEU A 162 4.50 -4.16 8.18
CA LEU A 162 5.73 -3.43 7.87
C LEU A 162 6.58 -3.07 9.10
N GLY A 163 6.12 -3.37 10.32
CA GLY A 163 6.84 -3.05 11.56
C GLY A 163 7.02 -1.55 11.82
N ILE A 164 6.13 -0.71 11.29
CA ILE A 164 6.21 0.75 11.41
C ILE A 164 5.68 1.16 12.78
N ASN A 165 6.41 2.01 13.51
CA ASN A 165 6.00 2.57 14.79
C ASN A 165 5.48 4.00 14.58
N ASP A 166 6.33 5.00 14.84
CA ASP A 166 6.05 6.43 14.80
C ASP A 166 6.76 7.15 13.65
N GLU A 167 7.51 6.42 12.82
CA GLU A 167 8.28 6.96 11.70
C GLU A 167 7.36 7.55 10.63
N VAL A 168 6.28 6.85 10.29
CA VAL A 168 5.32 7.21 9.24
C VAL A 168 3.88 6.92 9.69
N MET A 169 2.99 7.90 9.53
CA MET A 169 1.55 7.70 9.75
C MET A 169 0.91 7.03 8.52
N LEU A 170 0.16 5.95 8.70
CA LEU A 170 -0.61 5.32 7.61
C LEU A 170 -2.07 5.78 7.69
N LEU A 171 -2.50 6.55 6.68
CA LEU A 171 -3.80 7.20 6.61
C LEU A 171 -4.66 6.61 5.50
N SER A 172 -5.91 6.33 5.85
CA SER A 172 -6.96 5.85 4.95
C SER A 172 -7.66 7.04 4.28
N ASP A 173 -7.59 7.06 2.95
CA ASP A 173 -8.52 7.78 2.08
C ASP A 173 -9.52 6.76 1.50
N GLY A 174 -10.21 6.02 2.36
CA GLY A 174 -11.01 4.85 1.96
C GLY A 174 -12.11 5.14 0.94
N ASN A 175 -12.61 6.39 0.89
CA ASN A 175 -13.59 6.85 -0.09
C ASN A 175 -12.95 7.54 -1.32
N GLY A 176 -11.63 7.72 -1.34
CA GLY A 176 -10.92 8.40 -2.42
C GLY A 176 -11.22 9.89 -2.55
N GLU A 177 -11.72 10.53 -1.49
CA GLU A 177 -12.16 11.93 -1.56
C GLU A 177 -10.97 12.89 -1.69
N PHE A 178 -9.91 12.65 -0.91
CA PHE A 178 -8.69 13.45 -1.02
C PHE A 178 -8.01 13.22 -2.36
N THR A 179 -7.88 11.96 -2.76
CA THR A 179 -7.34 11.55 -4.06
C THR A 179 -8.09 12.21 -5.22
N GLY A 180 -9.43 12.24 -5.16
CA GLY A 180 -10.26 12.86 -6.20
C GLY A 180 -10.15 14.37 -6.24
N LYS A 181 -10.07 15.03 -5.08
CA LYS A 181 -9.86 16.49 -5.01
C LYS A 181 -8.53 16.93 -5.63
N LEU A 182 -7.50 16.08 -5.55
CA LEU A 182 -6.21 16.32 -6.20
C LEU A 182 -6.19 15.94 -7.70
N GLY A 183 -7.24 15.28 -8.22
CA GLY A 183 -7.28 14.80 -9.61
C GLY A 183 -6.24 13.71 -9.91
N VAL A 184 -5.84 12.96 -8.89
CA VAL A 184 -4.78 11.95 -8.97
C VAL A 184 -5.33 10.51 -8.90
N GLU A 185 -6.56 10.30 -9.32
CA GLU A 185 -7.14 8.96 -9.45
C GLU A 185 -6.41 8.12 -10.50
N LEU A 186 -6.28 6.83 -10.20
CA LEU A 186 -5.76 5.80 -11.07
C LEU A 186 -6.82 4.72 -11.24
N ASP A 187 -7.42 4.66 -12.42
CA ASP A 187 -8.39 3.62 -12.75
C ASP A 187 -7.68 2.34 -13.22
N LEU A 188 -7.80 1.27 -12.43
CA LEU A 188 -7.20 -0.04 -12.69
C LEU A 188 -8.26 -1.13 -12.91
N ARG A 189 -9.50 -0.76 -13.25
CA ARG A 189 -10.58 -1.71 -13.51
C ARG A 189 -10.31 -2.61 -14.73
N ASP A 190 -9.48 -2.15 -15.65
CA ASP A 190 -9.08 -2.89 -16.85
C ASP A 190 -7.92 -3.88 -16.58
N LYS A 191 -7.32 -3.85 -15.39
CA LYS A 191 -6.17 -4.70 -15.03
C LYS A 191 -6.64 -5.99 -14.35
N PRO A 192 -5.97 -7.13 -14.62
CA PRO A 192 -6.34 -8.42 -14.03
C PRO A 192 -6.17 -8.47 -12.50
N VAL A 193 -5.42 -7.52 -11.93
CA VAL A 193 -5.22 -7.40 -10.48
C VAL A 193 -6.49 -6.98 -9.71
N GLY A 194 -7.50 -6.40 -10.39
CA GLY A 194 -8.82 -6.15 -9.79
C GLY A 194 -8.81 -5.11 -8.66
N LEU A 195 -8.14 -3.98 -8.84
CA LEU A 195 -7.99 -2.98 -7.77
C LEU A 195 -9.08 -1.88 -7.77
N GLY A 196 -9.79 -1.69 -8.87
CA GLY A 196 -10.75 -0.58 -9.01
C GLY A 196 -10.04 0.77 -9.19
N VAL A 197 -10.67 1.84 -8.70
CA VAL A 197 -10.07 3.19 -8.71
C VAL A 197 -9.22 3.38 -7.46
N ARG A 198 -7.98 3.84 -7.63
CA ARG A 198 -6.98 4.04 -6.57
C ARG A 198 -6.34 5.41 -6.64
N SER A 199 -5.44 5.70 -5.72
CA SER A 199 -4.54 6.85 -5.83
C SER A 199 -3.37 6.54 -6.76
N ARG A 200 -2.95 7.51 -7.58
CA ARG A 200 -1.62 7.47 -8.21
C ARG A 200 -0.54 7.52 -7.14
N ARG A 201 0.66 7.07 -7.50
CA ARG A 201 1.83 7.28 -6.63
C ARG A 201 2.29 8.73 -6.74
N TYR A 202 2.50 9.37 -5.60
CA TYR A 202 3.13 10.68 -5.54
C TYR A 202 3.80 10.93 -4.20
N ALA A 203 4.62 11.98 -4.13
CA ALA A 203 5.09 12.58 -2.89
C ALA A 203 4.93 14.11 -2.97
N ILE A 204 4.37 14.69 -1.91
CA ILE A 204 4.15 16.13 -1.76
C ILE A 204 4.89 16.60 -0.54
N LEU A 205 5.68 17.68 -0.68
CA LEU A 205 6.11 18.50 0.45
C LEU A 205 5.15 19.66 0.58
N ALA A 206 4.51 19.80 1.73
CA ALA A 206 3.68 20.94 2.08
C ALA A 206 4.29 21.70 3.26
N ASP A 207 4.20 23.03 3.22
CA ASP A 207 4.59 23.92 4.30
C ASP A 207 3.39 24.81 4.62
N ASP A 208 2.86 24.69 5.84
CA ASP A 208 1.58 25.29 6.26
C ASP A 208 0.41 24.99 5.29
N GLY A 209 0.37 23.73 4.83
CA GLY A 209 -0.62 23.25 3.87
C GLY A 209 -0.43 23.75 2.44
N VAL A 210 0.60 24.55 2.14
CA VAL A 210 0.94 25.01 0.79
C VAL A 210 1.93 24.07 0.13
N VAL A 211 1.62 23.56 -1.06
CA VAL A 211 2.47 22.65 -1.82
C VAL A 211 3.76 23.35 -2.25
N LYS A 212 4.90 22.80 -1.84
CA LYS A 212 6.24 23.27 -2.22
C LYS A 212 6.90 22.35 -3.24
N VAL A 213 6.61 21.05 -3.17
CA VAL A 213 7.09 20.03 -4.10
C VAL A 213 5.93 19.09 -4.41
N LEU A 214 5.80 18.71 -5.69
CA LEU A 214 4.84 17.72 -6.16
C LEU A 214 5.56 16.77 -7.12
N ASN A 215 5.87 15.57 -6.64
CA ASN A 215 6.45 14.50 -7.44
C ASN A 215 5.36 13.48 -7.75
N LEU A 216 4.72 13.61 -8.91
CA LEU A 216 3.65 12.75 -9.38
C LEU A 216 4.19 11.71 -10.36
N GLU A 217 3.79 10.46 -10.17
CA GLU A 217 4.21 9.34 -11.02
C GLU A 217 3.11 8.98 -12.03
N GLU A 218 3.55 8.52 -13.20
CA GLU A 218 2.63 7.97 -14.20
C GLU A 218 2.41 6.46 -13.98
N GLY A 219 1.14 6.05 -13.93
CA GLY A 219 0.74 4.65 -13.82
C GLY A 219 1.36 3.95 -12.61
N GLY A 220 2.13 2.88 -12.87
CA GLY A 220 2.78 2.06 -11.83
C GLY A 220 4.21 2.49 -11.47
N ALA A 221 4.69 3.63 -11.99
CA ALA A 221 6.07 4.08 -11.82
C ALA A 221 6.44 4.40 -10.36
N PHE A 222 7.75 4.42 -10.10
CA PHE A 222 8.38 4.84 -8.86
C PHE A 222 9.79 5.33 -9.20
N THR A 223 9.89 6.59 -9.59
CA THR A 223 11.06 7.23 -10.20
C THR A 223 11.48 8.53 -9.53
N ASN A 224 10.53 9.31 -9.00
CA ASN A 224 10.77 10.61 -8.39
C ASN A 224 10.04 10.81 -7.05
N SER A 225 9.18 9.87 -6.63
CA SER A 225 8.43 9.98 -5.37
C SER A 225 9.15 9.38 -4.16
N SER A 226 10.44 9.06 -4.25
CA SER A 226 11.18 8.39 -3.16
C SER A 226 11.50 9.33 -1.99
N ALA A 227 11.83 8.75 -0.83
CA ALA A 227 12.29 9.53 0.33
C ALA A 227 13.61 10.26 0.03
N GLU A 228 14.48 9.65 -0.76
CA GLU A 228 15.73 10.25 -1.24
C GLU A 228 15.47 11.47 -2.12
N ASP A 229 14.45 11.43 -2.98
CA ASP A 229 14.08 12.57 -3.80
C ASP A 229 13.49 13.70 -2.96
N MET A 230 12.70 13.38 -1.93
CA MET A 230 12.24 14.37 -0.98
C MET A 230 13.40 14.98 -0.18
N LEU A 231 14.39 14.18 0.24
CA LEU A 231 15.59 14.69 0.92
C LEU A 231 16.41 15.66 0.06
N LYS A 232 16.47 15.46 -1.26
CA LYS A 232 17.15 16.38 -2.19
C LYS A 232 16.42 17.70 -2.35
N ALA A 233 15.10 17.72 -2.12
CA ALA A 233 14.27 18.91 -2.26
C ALA A 233 14.18 19.76 -0.97
N LEU A 234 14.76 19.29 0.14
CA LEU A 234 14.87 19.98 1.44
C LEU A 234 16.24 20.63 1.64
#